data_AF-A0A2H3JG55-F1
#
_entry.id   AF-A0A2H3JG55-F1
#
_cell.length_a   1.000
_cell.length_b   1.000
_cell.length_c   1.000
_cell.angle_alpha   90.00
_cell.angle_beta   90.00
_cell.angle_gamma   90.00
#
_symmetry.space_group_name_H-M   'P 1'
#
loop_
_entity.id
_entity.type
_entity.pdbx_description
1 polymer ?
#
loop_
_entity_poly.entity_id
_entity_poly.type
_entity_poly.pdbx_seq_one_letter_code
_entity_poly.pdbx_strand_id
1 'polypeptide(L)'
;ATATAPHRERTRRLRENLQASGDMSGRVLRVLECFKDEGLDLPLFLWALSWNPEFPELVSGGKARYARTALTHSIELPEILWRWNRPLRRHCVEVRTRAAHPIFESMASEIVKGTINAEMEKLAPALQSPQEDLSEESLLEFNWNDTASEIRAVAPMTWALLRSAAYTSRQEK
;
A
#
# COMPACT_ATOMS: atom_id res chain seq x y z
N ALA A 1 -12.29 16.96 13.10
CA ALA A 1 -12.98 15.67 13.18
C ALA A 1 -13.51 15.33 11.79
N THR A 2 -12.84 14.44 11.06
CA THR A 2 -13.31 14.00 9.74
C THR A 2 -14.52 13.09 9.94
N ALA A 3 -15.64 13.42 9.29
CA ALA A 3 -16.86 12.61 9.37
C ALA A 3 -16.53 11.16 8.97
N THR A 4 -16.79 10.21 9.88
CA THR A 4 -16.53 8.78 9.64
C THR A 4 -17.37 8.34 8.44
N ALA A 5 -16.70 7.88 7.37
CA ALA A 5 -17.40 7.54 6.14
C ALA A 5 -18.47 6.45 6.38
N PRO A 6 -19.67 6.52 5.76
CA PRO A 6 -20.81 5.65 6.09
C PRO A 6 -20.53 4.14 5.99
N HIS A 7 -19.66 3.73 5.07
CA HIS A 7 -19.27 2.32 4.90
C HIS A 7 -18.37 1.82 6.04
N ARG A 8 -17.55 2.68 6.65
CA ARG A 8 -16.75 2.34 7.84
C ARG A 8 -17.63 2.09 9.04
N GLU A 9 -18.59 2.98 9.26
CA GLU A 9 -19.54 2.86 10.37
C GLU A 9 -20.36 1.58 10.28
N ARG A 10 -20.85 1.26 9.08
CA ARG A 10 -21.57 0.00 8.84
C ARG A 10 -20.71 -1.22 9.16
N THR A 11 -19.46 -1.25 8.68
CA THR A 11 -18.55 -2.37 8.90
C THR A 11 -18.22 -2.55 10.38
N ARG A 12 -17.99 -1.44 11.10
CA ARG A 12 -17.78 -1.44 12.55
C ARG A 12 -18.96 -2.07 13.30
N ARG A 13 -20.18 -1.61 13.04
CA ARG A 13 -21.40 -2.15 13.69
C ARG A 13 -21.60 -3.63 13.39
N LEU A 14 -21.33 -4.05 12.15
CA LEU A 14 -21.41 -5.47 11.79
C LEU A 14 -20.39 -6.30 12.56
N ARG A 15 -19.15 -5.82 12.70
CA ARG A 15 -18.10 -6.49 13.47
C ARG A 15 -18.49 -6.63 14.95
N GLU A 16 -18.99 -5.55 15.57
CA GLU A 16 -19.45 -5.56 16.97
C GLU A 16 -20.58 -6.57 17.18
N ASN A 17 -21.59 -6.56 16.31
CA ASN A 17 -22.71 -7.51 16.36
C ASN A 17 -22.25 -8.96 16.20
N LEU A 18 -21.30 -9.20 15.28
CA LEU A 18 -20.74 -10.53 15.05
C LEU A 18 -19.93 -11.03 16.25
N GLN A 19 -19.15 -10.15 16.87
CA GLN A 19 -18.40 -10.47 18.09
C GLN A 19 -19.33 -10.78 19.27
N ALA A 20 -20.39 -10.00 19.45
CA ALA A 20 -21.40 -10.25 20.48
C ALA A 20 -22.12 -11.59 20.29
N SER A 21 -22.34 -12.01 19.03
CA SER A 21 -22.98 -13.29 18.71
C SER A 21 -22.08 -14.52 18.84
N GLY A 22 -20.76 -14.36 18.81
CA GLY A 22 -19.80 -15.48 18.81
C GLY A 22 -19.76 -16.34 17.53
N ASP A 23 -20.63 -16.10 16.53
CA ASP A 23 -20.82 -16.95 15.33
C ASP A 23 -19.97 -16.50 14.11
N MET A 24 -18.89 -15.75 14.32
CA MET A 24 -18.10 -15.22 13.19
C MET A 24 -17.51 -16.36 12.33
N SER A 25 -16.92 -17.37 12.96
CA SER A 25 -16.31 -18.50 12.26
C SER A 25 -17.33 -19.31 11.47
N GLY A 26 -18.51 -19.57 12.05
CA GLY A 26 -19.58 -20.32 11.39
C GLY A 26 -20.09 -19.61 10.14
N ARG A 27 -20.26 -18.29 10.21
CA ARG A 27 -20.65 -17.47 9.04
C ARG A 27 -19.62 -17.48 7.93
N VAL A 28 -18.33 -17.38 8.29
CA VAL A 28 -17.25 -17.43 7.31
C VAL A 28 -17.25 -18.78 6.59
N LEU A 29 -17.39 -19.90 7.31
CA LEU A 29 -17.46 -21.23 6.70
C LEU A 29 -18.65 -21.36 5.74
N ARG A 30 -19.82 -20.87 6.11
CA ARG A 30 -21.01 -20.88 5.23
C ARG A 30 -20.78 -20.08 3.95
N VAL A 31 -20.11 -18.92 4.03
CA VAL A 31 -19.76 -18.14 2.83
C VAL A 31 -18.77 -18.89 1.94
N LEU A 32 -17.81 -19.60 2.52
CA LEU A 32 -16.88 -20.44 1.76
C LEU A 32 -17.57 -21.65 1.10
N GLU A 33 -18.62 -22.19 1.72
CA GLU A 33 -19.48 -23.20 1.12
C GLU A 33 -20.27 -22.63 -0.06
N CYS A 34 -20.87 -21.44 0.08
CA CYS A 34 -21.53 -20.77 -1.04
C CYS A 34 -20.59 -20.52 -2.23
N PHE A 35 -19.31 -20.19 -1.99
CA PHE A 35 -18.36 -20.10 -3.09
C PHE A 35 -18.21 -21.41 -3.84
N LYS A 36 -18.11 -22.55 -3.13
CA LYS A 36 -18.03 -23.87 -3.78
C LYS A 36 -19.28 -24.20 -4.58
N ASP A 37 -20.45 -23.87 -4.05
CA ASP A 37 -21.74 -24.10 -4.73
C ASP A 37 -21.83 -23.29 -6.04
N GLU A 38 -21.26 -22.08 -6.06
CA GLU A 38 -21.18 -21.20 -7.23
C GLU A 38 -19.99 -21.52 -8.15
N GLY A 39 -19.18 -22.55 -7.85
CA GLY A 39 -17.98 -22.88 -8.63
C GLY A 39 -16.87 -21.82 -8.56
N LEU A 40 -16.86 -21.01 -7.50
CA LEU A 40 -15.88 -19.95 -7.24
C LEU A 40 -15.00 -20.31 -6.05
N ASP A 41 -13.84 -19.65 -5.98
CA ASP A 41 -13.00 -19.63 -4.78
C ASP A 41 -12.69 -18.19 -4.37
N LEU A 42 -12.15 -18.03 -3.16
CA LEU A 42 -11.83 -16.71 -2.63
C LEU A 42 -10.83 -15.92 -3.52
N PRO A 43 -9.74 -16.53 -4.04
CA PRO A 43 -8.86 -15.87 -4.99
C PRO A 43 -9.57 -15.34 -6.24
N LEU A 44 -10.37 -16.16 -6.93
CA LEU A 44 -11.10 -15.77 -8.14
C LEU A 44 -12.15 -14.70 -7.84
N PHE A 45 -12.83 -14.80 -6.70
CA PHE A 45 -13.77 -13.78 -6.24
C PHE A 45 -13.06 -12.42 -6.07
N LEU A 46 -11.94 -12.40 -5.33
CA LEU A 46 -11.20 -11.16 -5.10
C LEU A 46 -10.58 -10.62 -6.39
N TRP A 47 -10.07 -11.50 -7.26
CA TRP A 47 -9.49 -11.12 -8.55
C TRP A 47 -10.54 -10.48 -9.47
N ALA A 48 -11.71 -11.11 -9.63
CA ALA A 48 -12.80 -10.57 -10.45
C ALA A 48 -13.34 -9.24 -9.87
N LEU A 49 -13.44 -9.13 -8.54
CA LEU A 49 -13.90 -7.91 -7.88
C LEU A 49 -12.90 -6.75 -8.00
N SER A 50 -11.59 -7.02 -8.08
CA SER A 50 -10.50 -6.02 -7.99
C SER A 50 -10.21 -5.29 -9.31
N TRP A 51 -11.22 -4.61 -9.86
CA TRP A 51 -11.11 -3.80 -11.10
C TRP A 51 -10.57 -4.58 -12.30
N ASN A 52 -10.85 -5.88 -12.37
CA ASN A 52 -10.44 -6.69 -13.51
C ASN A 52 -11.22 -6.24 -14.77
N PRO A 53 -10.52 -5.81 -15.85
CA PRO A 53 -11.15 -5.35 -17.08
C PRO A 53 -11.90 -6.47 -17.83
N GLU A 54 -11.60 -7.73 -17.55
CA GLU A 54 -12.32 -8.89 -18.12
C GLU A 54 -13.79 -8.94 -17.71
N PHE A 55 -14.17 -8.26 -16.61
CA PHE A 55 -15.54 -8.22 -16.11
C PHE A 55 -16.07 -6.77 -15.98
N PRO A 56 -16.38 -6.08 -17.10
CA PRO A 56 -16.82 -4.69 -17.09
C PRO A 56 -18.05 -4.43 -16.21
N GLU A 57 -18.97 -5.40 -16.13
CA GLU A 57 -20.17 -5.35 -15.29
C GLU A 57 -19.85 -5.23 -13.79
N LEU A 58 -18.74 -5.84 -13.34
CA LEU A 58 -18.26 -5.70 -11.95
C LEU A 58 -17.51 -4.37 -11.75
N VAL A 59 -16.95 -3.80 -12.83
CA VAL A 59 -16.32 -2.48 -12.78
C VAL A 59 -17.37 -1.37 -12.65
N SER A 60 -18.45 -1.41 -13.43
CA SER A 60 -19.52 -0.40 -13.41
C SER A 60 -20.58 -0.64 -12.34
N GLY A 61 -20.80 -1.91 -11.94
CA GLY A 61 -21.88 -2.33 -11.06
C GLY A 61 -21.86 -1.68 -9.68
N GLY A 62 -22.99 -1.10 -9.28
CA GLY A 62 -23.12 -0.37 -8.01
C GLY A 62 -22.81 -1.22 -6.76
N LYS A 63 -23.21 -2.50 -6.76
CA LYS A 63 -22.93 -3.45 -5.67
C LYS A 63 -21.43 -3.74 -5.54
N ALA A 64 -20.77 -4.08 -6.66
CA ALA A 64 -19.34 -4.35 -6.70
C ALA A 64 -18.50 -3.11 -6.36
N ARG A 65 -18.90 -1.94 -6.87
CA ARG A 65 -18.32 -0.65 -6.50
C ARG A 65 -18.43 -0.39 -5.00
N TYR A 66 -19.62 -0.57 -4.40
CA TYR A 66 -19.78 -0.39 -2.95
C TYR A 66 -18.90 -1.36 -2.16
N ALA A 67 -18.87 -2.64 -2.53
CA ALA A 67 -18.05 -3.65 -1.86
C ALA A 67 -16.55 -3.29 -1.91
N ARG A 68 -16.05 -2.86 -3.08
CA ARG A 68 -14.68 -2.37 -3.23
C ARG A 68 -14.40 -1.15 -2.36
N THR A 69 -15.26 -0.13 -2.40
CA THR A 69 -15.09 1.08 -1.58
C THR A 69 -15.09 0.73 -0.10
N ALA A 70 -16.01 -0.13 0.34
CA ALA A 70 -16.06 -0.59 1.72
C ALA A 70 -14.75 -1.29 2.12
N LEU A 71 -14.21 -2.16 1.26
CA LEU A 71 -12.93 -2.84 1.51
C LEU A 71 -11.74 -1.87 1.53
N THR A 72 -11.57 -1.03 0.51
CA THR A 72 -10.38 -0.17 0.35
C THR A 72 -10.28 0.94 1.37
N HIS A 73 -11.42 1.36 1.91
CA HIS A 73 -11.49 2.36 2.96
C HIS A 73 -11.69 1.75 4.35
N SER A 74 -11.77 0.43 4.48
CA SER A 74 -11.91 -0.25 5.76
C SER A 74 -10.67 -0.08 6.64
N ILE A 75 -10.86 -0.15 7.96
CA ILE A 75 -9.73 -0.26 8.90
C ILE A 75 -9.16 -1.68 8.90
N GLU A 76 -9.95 -2.65 8.45
CA GLU A 76 -9.64 -4.06 8.35
C GLU A 76 -8.61 -4.37 7.26
N LEU A 77 -8.65 -3.69 6.11
CA LEU A 77 -7.76 -4.00 4.98
C LEU A 77 -6.26 -3.89 5.36
N PRO A 78 -5.78 -2.81 6.00
CA PRO A 78 -4.39 -2.77 6.49
C PRO A 78 -4.06 -3.91 7.46
N GLU A 79 -4.98 -4.26 8.36
CA GLU A 79 -4.81 -5.37 9.30
C GLU A 79 -4.70 -6.73 8.57
N ILE A 80 -5.53 -6.93 7.54
CA ILE A 80 -5.51 -8.12 6.68
C ILE A 80 -4.16 -8.23 5.97
N LEU A 81 -3.72 -7.16 5.29
CA LEU A 81 -2.44 -7.13 4.56
C LEU A 81 -1.26 -7.39 5.50
N TRP A 82 -1.27 -6.80 6.69
CA TRP A 82 -0.24 -7.02 7.70
C TRP A 82 -0.18 -8.49 8.15
N ARG A 83 -1.34 -9.09 8.43
CA ARG A 83 -1.44 -10.50 8.83
C ARG A 83 -1.04 -11.46 7.70
N TRP A 84 -1.29 -11.11 6.44
CA TRP A 84 -0.83 -11.89 5.28
C TRP A 84 0.68 -11.82 5.08
N ASN A 85 1.29 -10.65 5.33
CA ASN A 85 2.73 -10.46 5.27
C ASN A 85 3.45 -11.17 6.45
N ARG A 86 2.85 -11.13 7.64
CA ARG A 86 3.41 -11.71 8.87
C ARG A 86 2.31 -12.48 9.64
N PRO A 87 2.03 -13.73 9.26
CA PRO A 87 1.03 -14.54 9.96
C PRO A 87 1.46 -14.82 11.41
N LEU A 88 0.46 -14.98 12.29
CA LEU A 88 0.69 -15.35 13.69
C LEU A 88 1.46 -16.67 13.77
N ARG A 89 2.51 -16.68 14.58
CA ARG A 89 3.36 -17.87 14.79
C ARG A 89 2.60 -18.88 15.64
N ARG A 90 2.55 -20.14 15.22
CA ARG A 90 2.23 -21.25 16.11
C ARG A 90 3.54 -21.74 16.74
N HIS A 91 3.56 -21.89 18.06
CA HIS A 91 4.78 -22.20 18.83
C HIS A 91 5.38 -23.60 18.59
N CYS A 92 4.82 -24.43 17.70
CA CYS A 92 5.22 -25.83 17.54
C CYS A 92 5.32 -26.31 16.09
N VAL A 93 5.48 -25.42 15.11
CA VAL A 93 5.66 -25.81 13.70
C VAL A 93 7.03 -25.35 13.23
N GLU A 94 7.93 -26.29 12.94
CA GLU A 94 9.30 -26.02 12.45
C GLU A 94 9.31 -25.26 11.11
N VAL A 95 8.24 -25.42 10.32
CA VAL A 95 8.12 -24.76 9.03
C VAL A 95 7.47 -23.39 9.18
N ARG A 96 8.26 -22.34 8.96
CA ARG A 96 7.78 -20.96 8.85
C ARG A 96 6.81 -20.85 7.68
N THR A 97 5.52 -20.63 7.95
CA THR A 97 4.56 -20.25 6.92
C THR A 97 5.01 -18.93 6.30
N ARG A 98 5.57 -18.97 5.08
CA ARG A 98 6.01 -17.76 4.37
C ARG A 98 4.84 -16.91 3.86
N ALA A 99 3.62 -17.46 3.85
CA ALA A 99 2.38 -16.79 3.44
C ALA A 99 2.61 -15.90 2.20
N ALA A 100 2.09 -14.67 2.19
CA ALA A 100 2.24 -13.73 1.09
C ALA A 100 3.51 -12.86 1.20
N HIS A 101 4.41 -13.14 2.15
CA HIS A 101 5.61 -12.34 2.40
C HIS A 101 6.48 -12.07 1.15
N PRO A 102 6.88 -13.08 0.35
CA PRO A 102 7.70 -12.81 -0.84
C PRO A 102 6.96 -11.98 -1.91
N ILE A 103 5.63 -12.12 -2.01
CA ILE A 103 4.81 -11.33 -2.93
C ILE A 103 4.80 -9.87 -2.49
N PHE A 104 4.63 -9.62 -1.18
CA PHE A 104 4.68 -8.27 -0.63
C PHE A 104 6.04 -7.61 -0.80
N GLU A 105 7.16 -8.34 -0.62
CA GLU A 105 8.50 -7.79 -0.85
C GLU A 105 8.72 -7.40 -2.31
N SER A 106 8.34 -8.28 -3.25
CA SER A 106 8.44 -7.99 -4.69
C SER A 106 7.60 -6.76 -5.06
N MET A 107 6.34 -6.76 -4.66
CA MET A 107 5.41 -5.67 -4.96
C MET A 107 5.85 -4.35 -4.31
N ALA A 108 6.30 -4.38 -3.05
CA ALA A 108 6.81 -3.18 -2.38
C ALA A 108 8.07 -2.64 -3.10
N SER A 109 8.96 -3.52 -3.56
CA SER A 109 10.13 -3.11 -4.33
C SER A 109 9.74 -2.41 -5.63
N GLU A 110 8.77 -2.96 -6.37
CA GLU A 110 8.25 -2.37 -7.61
C GLU A 110 7.60 -1.00 -7.38
N ILE A 111 6.76 -0.88 -6.35
CA ILE A 111 6.10 0.38 -5.99
C ILE A 111 7.14 1.45 -5.62
N VAL A 112 8.14 1.09 -4.81
CA VAL A 112 9.20 2.01 -4.39
C VAL A 112 10.04 2.44 -5.60
N LYS A 113 10.44 1.50 -6.46
CA LYS A 113 11.17 1.82 -7.70
C LYS A 113 10.38 2.76 -8.61
N GLY A 114 9.09 2.50 -8.80
CA GLY A 114 8.22 3.36 -9.61
C GLY A 114 8.12 4.77 -9.06
N THR A 115 7.95 4.90 -7.73
CA THR A 115 7.92 6.21 -7.05
C THR A 115 9.24 6.95 -7.21
N ILE A 116 10.38 6.29 -6.97
CA ILE A 116 11.71 6.88 -7.11
C ILE A 116 11.94 7.34 -8.55
N ASN A 117 11.64 6.50 -9.54
CA ASN A 117 11.83 6.88 -10.95
C ASN A 117 11.01 8.12 -11.31
N ALA A 118 9.74 8.17 -10.89
CA ALA A 118 8.88 9.33 -11.13
C ALA A 118 9.35 10.60 -10.40
N GLU A 119 9.98 10.46 -9.24
CA GLU A 119 10.61 11.58 -8.52
C GLU A 119 11.91 12.03 -9.21
N MET A 120 12.75 11.08 -9.64
CA MET A 120 14.01 11.36 -10.34
C MET A 120 13.78 12.03 -11.71
N GLU A 121 12.74 11.64 -12.43
CA GLU A 121 12.31 12.34 -13.67
C GLU A 121 11.97 13.81 -13.43
N LYS A 122 11.35 14.12 -12.28
CA LYS A 122 11.04 15.51 -11.90
C LYS A 122 12.26 16.27 -11.41
N LEU A 123 13.24 15.59 -10.84
CA LEU A 123 14.51 16.18 -10.41
C LEU A 123 15.48 16.44 -11.57
N ALA A 124 15.36 15.70 -12.67
CA ALA A 124 16.29 15.79 -13.79
C ALA A 124 16.52 17.23 -14.28
N PRO A 125 15.50 18.10 -14.44
CA PRO A 125 15.72 19.49 -14.84
C PRO A 125 16.44 20.34 -13.79
N ALA A 126 16.21 20.07 -12.50
CA ALA A 126 16.85 20.82 -11.40
C ALA A 126 18.32 20.41 -11.18
N LEU A 127 18.66 19.16 -11.51
CA LEU A 127 20.02 18.62 -11.36
C LEU A 127 20.87 18.75 -12.64
N GLN A 128 20.25 19.10 -13.77
CA GLN A 128 20.96 19.38 -15.02
C GLN A 128 21.36 20.85 -15.05
N SER A 129 22.67 21.11 -14.95
CA SER A 129 23.23 22.43 -15.22
C SER A 129 23.28 22.67 -16.73
N PRO A 130 22.80 23.82 -17.25
CA PRO A 130 23.03 24.22 -18.62
C PRO A 130 24.54 24.29 -18.88
N GLN A 131 25.03 23.59 -19.91
CA GLN A 131 26.47 23.56 -20.25
C GLN A 131 27.03 24.95 -20.61
N GLU A 132 26.16 25.92 -20.91
CA GLU A 132 26.51 27.29 -21.27
C GLU A 132 26.75 28.20 -20.03
N ASP A 133 26.36 27.79 -18.82
CA ASP A 133 26.41 28.60 -17.58
C ASP A 133 27.49 28.16 -16.56
N LEU A 134 28.46 27.35 -16.98
CA LEU A 134 29.56 26.90 -16.12
C LEU A 134 30.67 27.96 -16.06
N SER A 135 30.45 29.05 -15.31
CA SER A 135 31.49 30.00 -14.91
C SER A 135 32.09 29.61 -13.55
N GLU A 136 33.28 30.13 -13.24
CA GLU A 136 33.90 29.92 -11.92
C GLU A 136 33.03 30.52 -10.80
N GLU A 137 32.33 31.62 -11.07
CA GLU A 137 31.41 32.23 -10.10
C GLU A 137 30.17 31.36 -9.84
N SER A 138 29.57 30.74 -10.87
CA SER A 138 28.38 29.89 -10.69
C SER A 138 28.68 28.60 -9.90
N LEU A 139 29.92 28.09 -10.00
CA LEU A 139 30.39 26.98 -9.18
C LEU A 139 30.61 27.36 -7.71
N LEU A 140 30.97 28.61 -7.44
CA LEU A 140 31.21 29.14 -6.08
C LEU A 140 29.93 29.63 -5.40
N GLU A 141 28.90 30.02 -6.16
CA GLU A 141 27.58 30.41 -5.65
C GLU A 141 26.66 29.22 -5.30
N PHE A 142 27.09 27.99 -5.60
CA PHE A 142 26.28 26.80 -5.37
C PHE A 142 25.97 26.58 -3.88
N ASN A 143 24.71 26.78 -3.50
CA ASN A 143 24.23 26.55 -2.14
C ASN A 143 23.65 25.15 -1.97
N TRP A 144 24.39 24.30 -1.24
CA TRP A 144 23.96 22.94 -0.89
C TRP A 144 22.67 22.87 -0.07
N ASN A 145 22.35 23.89 0.71
CA ASN A 145 21.14 23.90 1.55
C ASN A 145 19.88 24.17 0.72
N ASP A 146 19.99 25.05 -0.27
CA ASP A 146 18.87 25.42 -1.13
C ASP A 146 18.53 24.26 -2.07
N THR A 147 19.55 23.66 -2.68
CA THR A 147 19.40 22.45 -3.51
C THR A 147 18.90 21.25 -2.71
N ALA A 148 19.37 21.04 -1.47
CA ALA A 148 18.81 20.00 -0.60
C ALA A 148 17.33 20.24 -0.26
N SER A 149 16.94 21.50 -0.07
CA SER A 149 15.54 21.86 0.22
C SER A 149 14.64 21.64 -1.01
N GLU A 150 15.14 21.99 -2.19
CA GLU A 150 14.47 21.74 -3.47
C GLU A 150 14.31 20.24 -3.75
N ILE A 151 15.39 19.45 -3.59
CA ILE A 151 15.35 18.00 -3.75
C ILE A 151 14.34 17.37 -2.77
N ARG A 152 14.30 17.84 -1.53
CA ARG A 152 13.33 17.34 -0.53
C ARG A 152 11.89 17.67 -0.89
N ALA A 153 11.64 18.80 -1.54
CA ALA A 153 10.30 19.20 -1.99
C ALA A 153 9.84 18.41 -3.23
N VAL A 154 10.75 18.18 -4.18
CA VAL A 154 10.44 17.53 -5.47
C VAL A 154 10.47 16.00 -5.37
N ALA A 155 11.36 15.44 -4.54
CA ALA A 155 11.60 14.00 -4.39
C ALA A 155 11.66 13.55 -2.92
N PRO A 156 10.56 13.66 -2.17
CA PRO A 156 10.54 13.38 -0.75
C PRO A 156 10.84 11.91 -0.41
N MET A 157 10.39 10.94 -1.21
CA MET A 157 10.63 9.51 -0.94
C MET A 157 12.09 9.14 -1.19
N THR A 158 12.66 9.62 -2.29
CA THR A 158 14.06 9.42 -2.65
C THR A 158 14.99 10.05 -1.63
N TRP A 159 14.69 11.29 -1.22
CA TRP A 159 15.43 11.96 -0.14
C TRP A 159 15.36 11.17 1.17
N ALA A 160 14.17 10.75 1.59
CA ALA A 160 14.00 9.97 2.83
C ALA A 160 14.78 8.65 2.79
N LEU A 161 14.78 7.95 1.66
CA LEU A 161 15.54 6.71 1.48
C LEU A 161 17.05 6.95 1.57
N LEU A 162 17.59 7.90 0.81
CA LEU A 162 19.00 8.25 0.84
C LEU A 162 19.43 8.70 2.24
N ARG A 163 18.60 9.49 2.91
CA ARG A 163 18.85 9.93 4.29
C ARG A 163 18.85 8.74 5.25
N SER A 164 17.90 7.83 5.14
CA SER A 164 17.83 6.61 5.97
C SER A 164 19.01 5.65 5.74
N ALA A 165 19.59 5.67 4.54
CA ALA A 165 20.77 4.86 4.19
C ALA A 165 22.08 5.52 4.65
N ALA A 166 22.15 6.85 4.57
CA ALA A 166 23.34 7.63 4.92
C ALA A 166 23.49 7.85 6.43
N TYR A 167 22.39 7.97 7.16
CA TYR A 167 22.37 8.25 8.59
C TYR A 167 21.78 7.07 9.36
N THR A 168 22.53 6.57 10.35
CA THR A 168 21.94 5.70 11.36
C THR A 168 21.07 6.52 12.32
N SER A 169 20.15 5.88 13.04
CA SER A 169 19.29 6.54 14.04
C SER A 169 20.04 7.29 15.14
N ARG A 170 21.35 7.04 15.30
CA ARG A 170 22.24 7.75 16.24
C ARG A 170 22.86 9.02 15.66
N GLN A 171 22.85 9.17 14.34
CA GLN A 171 23.45 10.28 13.60
C GLN A 171 22.42 11.30 13.13
N GLU A 172 21.12 11.02 13.25
CA GLU A 172 20.06 12.02 13.16
C GLU A 172 20.12 12.93 14.39
N LYS A 173 20.78 14.09 14.24
CA LYS A 173 20.66 15.24 15.13
C LYS A 173 20.10 16.42 14.36
#